data_AF-A0AAU1MTW4-F1
#
_entry.id   AF-A0AAU1MTW4-F1
#
_cell.length_a   1.000
_cell.length_b   1.000
_cell.length_c   1.000
_cell.angle_alpha   90.00
_cell.angle_beta   90.00
_cell.angle_gamma   90.00
#
_symmetry.space_group_name_H-M   'P 1'
#
loop_
_entity.id
_entity.type
_entity.pdbx_description
1 polymer ?
#
loop_
_entity_poly.entity_id
_entity_poly.type
_entity_poly.pdbx_seq_one_letter_code
_entity_poly.pdbx_strand_id
1 'polypeptide(L)'
;MLAGLRSHRGPILVVANWSGEFPGLVGLLNLTGSLTKAQSALVVEMNKVTDGEAQAVRDWLDAAGMTFHTGTDEATELTDAQLFSQFRMYVAALRIADDFGLDAVGIQYQQGLKDTVPASDLAEGLLNNVERPAVMSRDGSRELYPGTPLPHFDEVDEGVAVDSLVTNRIWTAMGLDPATTLHDIRWGQDYDGRFVWVFEISGSVPASHHGGYGKSWSMRQPRMFFPLGGGTLSGVSKPGGIVWSRVYIMDGDLHVDLGRASVVEVPEEETRRRLDATTPEWPIMRGPARRDA
;
A
#
# COMPACT_ATOMS: atom_id res chain seq x y z
N MET A 1 -8.46 9.53 -16.84
CA MET A 1 -9.89 9.90 -16.96
C MET A 1 -10.11 10.85 -18.14
N LEU A 2 -11.21 10.71 -18.90
CA LEU A 2 -11.56 11.64 -19.99
C LEU A 2 -11.77 13.05 -19.44
N ALA A 3 -11.27 14.08 -20.14
CA ALA A 3 -11.29 15.47 -19.67
C ALA A 3 -12.69 15.98 -19.29
N GLY A 4 -13.76 15.50 -19.96
CA GLY A 4 -15.15 15.87 -19.69
C GLY A 4 -15.78 15.22 -18.46
N LEU A 5 -15.11 14.27 -17.79
CA LEU A 5 -15.67 13.56 -16.63
C LEU A 5 -15.07 14.01 -15.29
N ARG A 6 -14.01 14.83 -15.31
CA ARG A 6 -13.30 15.28 -14.10
C ARG A 6 -14.15 16.07 -13.10
N SER A 7 -15.22 16.71 -13.57
CA SER A 7 -16.14 17.51 -12.74
C SER A 7 -17.50 16.84 -12.53
N HIS A 8 -17.68 15.61 -13.02
CA HIS A 8 -18.95 14.91 -12.93
C HIS A 8 -19.24 14.45 -11.49
N ARG A 9 -20.46 14.70 -10.99
CA ARG A 9 -20.96 14.17 -9.72
C ARG A 9 -22.11 13.23 -10.00
N GLY A 10 -21.84 11.93 -10.03
CA GLY A 10 -22.81 10.88 -10.36
C GLY A 10 -22.11 9.57 -10.78
N PRO A 11 -22.84 8.44 -10.80
CA PRO A 11 -22.27 7.17 -11.27
C PRO A 11 -21.96 7.25 -12.76
N ILE A 12 -20.71 6.95 -13.12
CA ILE A 12 -20.24 6.89 -14.51
C ILE A 12 -20.28 5.43 -14.95
N LEU A 13 -21.14 5.12 -15.93
CA LEU A 13 -21.18 3.80 -16.55
C LEU A 13 -20.23 3.77 -17.75
N VAL A 14 -19.20 2.92 -17.68
CA VAL A 14 -18.30 2.62 -18.79
C VAL A 14 -18.72 1.27 -19.38
N VAL A 15 -19.15 1.25 -20.65
CA VAL A 15 -19.56 0.02 -21.35
C VAL A 15 -18.70 -0.15 -22.60
N ALA A 16 -18.21 -1.36 -22.84
CA ALA A 16 -17.64 -1.73 -24.13
C ALA A 16 -18.50 -2.78 -24.82
N ASN A 17 -18.61 -2.64 -26.13
CA ASN A 17 -19.22 -3.64 -26.99
C ASN A 17 -18.16 -4.69 -27.38
N TRP A 18 -18.41 -5.94 -27.02
CA TRP A 18 -17.55 -7.10 -27.31
C TRP A 18 -18.03 -7.92 -28.53
N SER A 19 -19.03 -7.42 -29.26
CA SER A 19 -19.48 -8.05 -30.51
C SER A 19 -18.38 -7.99 -31.57
N GLY A 20 -18.07 -9.14 -32.17
CA GLY A 20 -17.19 -9.24 -33.35
C GLY A 20 -17.85 -8.80 -34.66
N GLU A 21 -19.14 -8.46 -34.65
CA GLU A 21 -19.92 -8.11 -35.85
C GLU A 21 -20.09 -6.59 -36.02
N PHE A 22 -20.00 -5.81 -34.95
CA PHE A 22 -20.21 -4.36 -34.98
C PHE A 22 -19.02 -3.63 -34.33
N PRO A 23 -18.61 -2.45 -34.83
CA PRO A 23 -17.49 -1.72 -34.25
C PRO A 23 -17.83 -1.26 -32.82
N GLY A 24 -17.30 -1.97 -31.83
CA GLY A 24 -17.25 -1.53 -30.44
C GLY A 24 -16.03 -0.65 -30.22
N LEU A 25 -16.18 0.44 -29.47
CA LEU A 25 -15.05 1.28 -29.08
C LEU A 25 -14.25 0.55 -27.98
N VAL A 26 -13.44 -0.43 -28.40
CA VAL A 26 -12.54 -1.24 -27.55
C VAL A 26 -11.61 -0.35 -26.72
N GLY A 27 -11.38 0.89 -27.18
CA GLY A 27 -10.56 1.88 -26.52
C GLY A 27 -11.02 2.31 -25.13
N LEU A 28 -12.32 2.31 -24.79
CA LEU A 28 -12.74 2.89 -23.49
C LEU A 28 -12.38 1.97 -22.31
N LEU A 29 -12.67 0.67 -22.43
CA LEU A 29 -12.29 -0.34 -21.41
C LEU A 29 -10.78 -0.62 -21.45
N ASN A 30 -10.15 -0.61 -22.64
CA ASN A 30 -8.68 -0.68 -22.69
C ASN A 30 -8.02 0.59 -22.11
N LEU A 31 -8.52 1.82 -22.31
CA LEU A 31 -7.90 3.01 -21.72
C LEU A 31 -8.15 3.16 -20.21
N THR A 32 -9.24 2.60 -19.70
CA THR A 32 -9.58 2.65 -18.27
C THR A 32 -9.02 1.43 -17.52
N GLY A 33 -8.90 0.27 -18.18
CA GLY A 33 -8.35 -0.98 -17.63
C GLY A 33 -6.90 -1.29 -18.01
N SER A 34 -6.27 -0.58 -18.96
CA SER A 34 -4.82 -0.70 -19.19
C SER A 34 -4.07 0.06 -18.11
N LEU A 35 -3.85 -0.60 -16.98
CA LEU A 35 -2.83 -0.27 -15.98
C LEU A 35 -1.45 0.00 -16.62
N THR A 36 -1.21 -0.51 -17.83
CA THR A 36 -0.01 -0.25 -18.65
C THR A 36 0.22 1.24 -18.93
N LYS A 37 -0.84 2.07 -19.08
CA LYS A 37 -0.66 3.53 -19.22
C LYS A 37 -0.52 4.23 -17.88
N ALA A 38 -1.19 3.75 -16.83
CA ALA A 38 -1.13 4.36 -15.50
C ALA A 38 0.26 4.26 -14.86
N GLN A 39 0.94 3.12 -15.00
CA GLN A 39 2.29 2.94 -14.44
C GLN A 39 3.34 3.76 -15.21
N SER A 40 3.23 3.90 -16.54
CA SER A 40 4.09 4.83 -17.29
C SER A 40 3.85 6.29 -16.91
N ALA A 41 2.60 6.67 -16.62
CA ALA A 41 2.26 8.01 -16.16
C ALA A 41 2.82 8.28 -14.76
N LEU A 42 2.80 7.27 -13.87
CA LEU A 42 3.45 7.33 -12.56
C LEU A 42 4.96 7.59 -12.72
N VAL A 43 5.67 6.83 -13.55
CA VAL A 43 7.11 7.04 -13.80
C VAL A 43 7.40 8.42 -14.38
N VAL A 44 6.61 8.87 -15.36
CA VAL A 44 6.73 10.22 -15.91
C VAL A 44 6.50 11.29 -14.85
N GLU A 45 5.57 11.06 -13.93
CA GLU A 45 5.28 12.00 -12.85
C GLU A 45 6.37 12.00 -11.77
N MET A 46 6.92 10.84 -11.42
CA MET A 46 8.07 10.72 -10.52
C MET A 46 9.24 11.58 -11.00
N ASN A 47 9.49 11.60 -12.32
CA ASN A 47 10.56 12.40 -12.93
C ASN A 47 10.34 13.93 -12.85
N LYS A 48 9.13 14.38 -12.48
CA LYS A 48 8.84 15.81 -12.25
C LYS A 48 8.95 16.22 -10.78
N VAL A 49 8.94 15.24 -9.86
CA VAL A 49 9.15 15.51 -8.44
C VAL A 49 10.59 15.95 -8.25
N THR A 50 10.79 17.06 -7.57
CA THR A 50 12.11 17.66 -7.35
C THR A 50 12.87 16.96 -6.23
N ASP A 51 14.19 17.13 -6.21
CA ASP A 51 15.04 16.59 -5.16
C ASP A 51 14.68 17.17 -3.79
N GLY A 52 14.28 18.44 -3.74
CA GLY A 52 13.83 19.09 -2.51
C GLY A 52 12.54 18.50 -1.93
N GLU A 53 11.62 18.07 -2.79
CA GLU A 53 10.39 17.38 -2.34
C GLU A 53 10.70 15.98 -1.81
N ALA A 54 11.56 15.23 -2.50
CA ALA A 54 12.00 13.92 -2.02
C ALA A 54 12.81 14.02 -0.71
N GLN A 55 13.65 15.05 -0.58
CA GLN A 55 14.40 15.33 0.64
C GLN A 55 13.45 15.71 1.79
N ALA A 56 12.42 16.52 1.56
CA ALA A 56 11.46 16.88 2.58
C ALA A 56 10.71 15.65 3.14
N VAL A 57 10.41 14.66 2.29
CA VAL A 57 9.86 13.37 2.71
C VAL A 57 10.85 12.62 3.60
N ARG A 58 12.13 12.56 3.21
CA ARG A 58 13.19 11.94 4.01
C ARG A 58 13.34 12.61 5.38
N ASP A 59 13.51 13.92 5.40
CA ASP A 59 13.71 14.69 6.63
C ASP A 59 12.54 14.52 7.61
N TRP A 60 11.31 14.46 7.08
CA TRP A 60 10.12 14.20 7.88
C TRP A 60 10.15 12.81 8.52
N LEU A 61 10.53 11.77 7.76
CA LEU A 61 10.58 10.39 8.27
C LEU A 61 11.70 10.19 9.29
N ASP A 62 12.85 10.83 9.07
CA ASP A 62 13.95 10.86 10.03
C ASP A 62 13.50 11.55 11.34
N ALA A 63 12.80 12.69 11.24
CA ALA A 63 12.24 13.39 12.40
C ALA A 63 11.14 12.59 13.12
N ALA A 64 10.35 11.80 12.38
CA ALA A 64 9.36 10.88 12.93
C ALA A 64 9.99 9.63 13.59
N GLY A 65 11.31 9.45 13.46
CA GLY A 65 12.07 8.38 14.09
C GLY A 65 12.11 7.07 13.31
N MET A 66 11.77 7.07 12.02
CA MET A 66 11.85 5.86 11.20
C MET A 66 13.31 5.39 11.06
N THR A 67 13.54 4.08 11.21
CA THR A 67 14.89 3.52 11.05
C THR A 67 15.13 3.06 9.61
N PHE A 68 16.15 3.58 8.95
CA PHE A 68 16.55 3.13 7.61
C PHE A 68 17.84 2.31 7.67
N HIS A 69 17.80 1.06 7.21
CA HIS A 69 18.98 0.19 7.15
C HIS A 69 19.74 0.40 5.83
N THR A 70 20.37 1.57 5.67
CA THR A 70 21.03 1.96 4.43
C THR A 70 22.48 1.51 4.34
N GLY A 71 22.91 1.18 3.12
CA GLY A 71 24.29 0.95 2.73
C GLY A 71 24.63 1.66 1.42
N THR A 72 25.59 1.10 0.68
CA THR A 72 26.12 1.70 -0.56
C THR A 72 26.00 0.80 -1.79
N ASP A 73 25.79 -0.52 -1.61
CA ASP A 73 25.60 -1.46 -2.72
C ASP A 73 24.11 -1.72 -2.98
N GLU A 74 23.54 -1.11 -4.02
CA GLU A 74 22.12 -1.29 -4.40
C GLU A 74 21.71 -2.76 -4.68
N ALA A 75 22.67 -3.62 -5.00
CA ALA A 75 22.40 -5.03 -5.27
C ALA A 75 22.09 -5.83 -4.00
N THR A 76 22.60 -5.41 -2.84
CA THR A 76 22.54 -6.17 -1.58
C THR A 76 22.03 -5.35 -0.40
N GLU A 77 22.16 -4.03 -0.44
CA GLU A 77 21.79 -3.08 0.60
C GLU A 77 20.74 -2.07 0.08
N LEU A 78 19.98 -1.47 1.00
CA LEU A 78 19.07 -0.38 0.68
C LEU A 78 19.90 0.89 0.52
N THR A 79 19.67 1.69 -0.51
CA THR A 79 20.40 2.95 -0.69
C THR A 79 19.47 4.16 -0.64
N ASP A 80 20.06 5.33 -0.37
CA ASP A 80 19.34 6.59 -0.45
C ASP A 80 18.79 6.84 -1.87
N ALA A 81 19.49 6.43 -2.92
CA ALA A 81 18.98 6.57 -4.28
C ALA A 81 17.67 5.79 -4.49
N GLN A 82 17.58 4.56 -3.94
CA GLN A 82 16.35 3.77 -3.98
C GLN A 82 15.23 4.44 -3.16
N LEU A 83 15.53 4.89 -1.94
CA LEU A 83 14.58 5.60 -1.07
C LEU A 83 14.03 6.87 -1.73
N PHE A 84 14.89 7.70 -2.31
CA PHE A 84 14.47 8.93 -2.97
C PHE A 84 13.58 8.64 -4.18
N SER A 85 13.81 7.55 -4.91
CA SER A 85 12.89 7.11 -5.95
C SER A 85 11.50 6.80 -5.39
N GLN A 86 11.41 6.09 -4.26
CA GLN A 86 10.14 5.79 -3.61
C GLN A 86 9.44 7.03 -3.06
N PHE A 87 10.19 8.01 -2.54
CA PHE A 87 9.64 9.29 -2.11
C PHE A 87 9.04 10.08 -3.28
N ARG A 88 9.67 10.04 -4.46
CA ARG A 88 9.08 10.59 -5.68
C ARG A 88 7.83 9.84 -6.09
N MET A 89 7.80 8.52 -5.94
CA MET A 89 6.61 7.71 -6.21
C MET A 89 5.43 8.11 -5.30
N TYR A 90 5.68 8.26 -4.00
CA TYR A 90 4.70 8.72 -3.03
C TYR A 90 4.10 10.08 -3.41
N VAL A 91 4.95 11.07 -3.70
CA VAL A 91 4.50 12.41 -4.13
C VAL A 91 3.72 12.35 -5.45
N ALA A 92 4.21 11.58 -6.42
CA ALA A 92 3.59 11.42 -7.72
C ALA A 92 2.21 10.76 -7.63
N ALA A 93 2.07 9.71 -6.80
CA ALA A 93 0.82 9.01 -6.58
C ALA A 93 -0.25 9.94 -5.99
N LEU A 94 0.09 10.76 -5.00
CA LEU A 94 -0.84 11.74 -4.42
C LEU A 94 -1.29 12.80 -5.42
N ARG A 95 -0.37 13.29 -6.26
CA ARG A 95 -0.71 14.26 -7.33
C ARG A 95 -1.60 13.66 -8.41
N ILE A 96 -1.34 12.41 -8.78
CA ILE A 96 -2.19 11.68 -9.74
C ILE A 96 -3.58 11.47 -9.14
N ALA A 97 -3.67 11.04 -7.87
CA ALA A 97 -4.92 10.86 -7.17
C ALA A 97 -5.74 12.15 -7.16
N ASP A 98 -5.08 13.25 -6.85
CA ASP A 98 -5.65 14.58 -6.82
C ASP A 98 -6.14 15.07 -8.20
N ASP A 99 -5.34 14.91 -9.25
CA ASP A 99 -5.69 15.29 -10.64
C ASP A 99 -6.95 14.58 -11.16
N PHE A 100 -7.19 13.37 -10.68
CA PHE A 100 -8.31 12.52 -11.10
C PHE A 100 -9.43 12.42 -10.06
N GLY A 101 -9.28 13.04 -8.89
CA GLY A 101 -10.25 12.95 -7.80
C GLY A 101 -10.45 11.52 -7.29
N LEU A 102 -9.37 10.74 -7.18
CA LEU A 102 -9.42 9.35 -6.76
C LEU A 102 -9.62 9.24 -5.24
N ASP A 103 -10.54 8.35 -4.84
CA ASP A 103 -10.79 7.97 -3.44
C ASP A 103 -9.83 6.88 -2.95
N ALA A 104 -9.25 6.10 -3.87
CA ALA A 104 -8.30 5.03 -3.60
C ALA A 104 -7.38 4.83 -4.82
N VAL A 105 -6.16 4.35 -4.60
CA VAL A 105 -5.17 4.10 -5.66
C VAL A 105 -4.50 2.75 -5.49
N GLY A 106 -4.29 2.02 -6.58
CA GLY A 106 -3.57 0.76 -6.56
C GLY A 106 -2.36 0.82 -7.46
N ILE A 107 -1.20 0.44 -6.93
CA ILE A 107 0.04 0.30 -7.69
C ILE A 107 0.23 -1.18 -7.95
N GLN A 108 0.18 -1.58 -9.23
CA GLN A 108 0.39 -2.98 -9.62
C GLN A 108 1.80 -3.45 -9.30
N TYR A 109 2.77 -2.59 -9.60
CA TYR A 109 4.21 -2.79 -9.48
C TYR A 109 4.75 -4.03 -10.23
N GLN A 110 4.44 -5.24 -9.78
CA GLN A 110 4.84 -6.47 -10.44
C GLN A 110 3.95 -6.78 -11.65
N GLN A 111 4.46 -7.34 -12.75
CA GLN A 111 5.87 -7.57 -13.11
C GLN A 111 6.46 -6.45 -13.98
N GLY A 112 5.66 -5.45 -14.38
CA GLY A 112 6.08 -4.45 -15.38
C GLY A 112 6.92 -3.30 -14.82
N LEU A 113 6.50 -2.70 -13.71
CA LEU A 113 7.13 -1.50 -13.14
C LEU A 113 8.40 -1.81 -12.35
N LYS A 114 8.52 -3.03 -11.82
CA LYS A 114 9.71 -3.52 -11.09
C LYS A 114 11.02 -3.41 -11.86
N ASP A 115 10.95 -3.38 -13.18
CA ASP A 115 12.11 -3.28 -14.08
C ASP A 115 12.45 -1.81 -14.43
N THR A 116 11.67 -0.85 -13.93
CA THR A 116 11.81 0.58 -14.25
C THR A 116 12.16 1.42 -13.03
N VAL A 117 11.61 1.10 -11.86
CA VAL A 117 11.84 1.82 -10.61
C VAL A 117 11.93 0.85 -9.42
N PRO A 118 12.59 1.24 -8.31
CA PRO A 118 12.54 0.49 -7.05
C PRO A 118 11.12 0.24 -6.54
N ALA A 119 11.00 -0.70 -5.62
CA ALA A 119 9.75 -1.19 -5.07
C ALA A 119 8.85 -0.10 -4.50
N SER A 120 7.53 -0.25 -4.64
CA SER A 120 6.56 0.76 -4.23
C SER A 120 6.28 0.78 -2.73
N ASP A 121 6.73 -0.23 -1.99
CA ASP A 121 6.28 -0.54 -0.62
C ASP A 121 6.30 0.67 0.33
N LEU A 122 7.42 1.40 0.39
CA LEU A 122 7.50 2.56 1.27
C LEU A 122 6.45 3.61 0.89
N ALA A 123 6.21 3.85 -0.41
CA ALA A 123 5.16 4.77 -0.85
C ALA A 123 3.77 4.26 -0.44
N GLU A 124 3.49 2.97 -0.62
CA GLU A 124 2.20 2.33 -0.31
C GLU A 124 1.87 2.42 1.19
N GLY A 125 2.83 2.10 2.05
CA GLY A 125 2.68 2.22 3.49
C GLY A 125 2.49 3.68 3.95
N LEU A 126 3.13 4.65 3.28
CA LEU A 126 2.90 6.07 3.55
C LEU A 126 1.50 6.53 3.11
N LEU A 127 1.00 6.06 1.96
CA LEU A 127 -0.34 6.40 1.46
C LEU A 127 -1.43 5.91 2.43
N ASN A 128 -1.27 4.70 2.98
CA ASN A 128 -2.22 4.10 3.90
C ASN A 128 -2.16 4.64 5.34
N ASN A 129 -1.22 5.53 5.69
CA ASN A 129 -1.07 6.07 7.03
C ASN A 129 -1.67 7.49 7.16
N VAL A 130 -2.27 7.79 8.31
CA VAL A 130 -2.81 9.14 8.60
C VAL A 130 -1.69 10.15 8.79
N GLU A 131 -0.72 9.81 9.64
CA GLU A 131 0.48 10.62 9.88
C GLU A 131 1.46 10.34 8.75
N ARG A 132 1.64 11.28 7.83
CA ARG A 132 2.54 11.08 6.68
C ARG A 132 3.15 12.41 6.24
N PRO A 133 4.28 12.39 5.51
CA PRO A 133 4.90 13.61 4.98
C PRO A 133 3.93 14.42 4.12
N ALA A 134 3.86 15.72 4.36
CA ALA A 134 2.99 16.62 3.61
C ALA A 134 3.40 16.69 2.12
N VAL A 135 2.41 16.70 1.23
CA VAL A 135 2.62 16.86 -0.22
C VAL A 135 1.73 17.97 -0.73
N MET A 136 2.29 18.87 -1.53
CA MET A 136 1.54 19.97 -2.12
C MET A 136 0.96 19.61 -3.49
N SER A 137 -0.19 20.20 -3.81
CA SER A 137 -0.78 20.21 -5.15
C SER A 137 0.21 20.71 -6.19
N ARG A 138 -0.05 20.43 -7.47
CA ARG A 138 0.86 20.79 -8.57
C ARG A 138 1.14 22.30 -8.67
N ASP A 139 0.16 23.12 -8.34
CA ASP A 139 0.27 24.58 -8.30
C ASP A 139 0.86 25.11 -6.98
N GLY A 140 1.17 24.22 -6.04
CA GLY A 140 1.70 24.54 -4.73
C GLY A 140 0.70 25.22 -3.78
N SER A 141 -0.58 25.31 -4.14
CA SER A 141 -1.54 26.14 -3.40
C SER A 141 -2.15 25.47 -2.18
N ARG A 142 -2.09 24.14 -2.08
CA ARG A 142 -2.72 23.37 -0.99
C ARG A 142 -1.96 22.09 -0.67
N GLU A 143 -2.03 21.70 0.59
CA GLU A 143 -1.62 20.37 1.03
C GLU A 143 -2.65 19.32 0.59
N LEU A 144 -2.17 18.18 0.11
CA LEU A 144 -2.97 17.07 -0.38
C LEU A 144 -3.34 16.13 0.77
N TYR A 145 -4.65 15.97 1.00
CA TYR A 145 -5.25 15.05 1.97
C TYR A 145 -4.67 15.16 3.41
N PRO A 146 -4.57 16.38 3.99
CA PRO A 146 -3.95 16.58 5.30
C PRO A 146 -4.68 15.81 6.41
N GLY A 147 -3.93 15.05 7.21
CA GLY A 147 -4.49 14.26 8.31
C GLY A 147 -5.42 13.13 7.87
N THR A 148 -5.33 12.69 6.62
CA THR A 148 -6.09 11.56 6.08
C THR A 148 -5.18 10.66 5.24
N PRO A 149 -5.34 9.33 5.33
CA PRO A 149 -4.68 8.43 4.40
C PRO A 149 -5.36 8.55 3.02
N LEU A 150 -4.63 8.17 1.97
CA LEU A 150 -5.20 7.85 0.68
C LEU A 150 -5.21 6.32 0.57
N PRO A 151 -6.38 5.64 0.72
CA PRO A 151 -6.45 4.19 0.66
C PRO A 151 -5.69 3.62 -0.54
N HIS A 152 -4.66 2.84 -0.24
CA HIS A 152 -3.85 2.12 -1.20
C HIS A 152 -4.13 0.63 -1.15
N PHE A 153 -4.19 -0.01 -2.32
CA PHE A 153 -4.38 -1.45 -2.46
C PHE A 153 -3.29 -2.04 -3.35
N ASP A 154 -2.41 -2.83 -2.74
CA ASP A 154 -1.24 -3.41 -3.39
C ASP A 154 -1.65 -4.37 -4.51
N GLU A 155 -0.79 -4.46 -5.52
CA GLU A 155 -0.94 -5.34 -6.69
C GLU A 155 -2.24 -5.11 -7.49
N VAL A 156 -2.95 -4.00 -7.22
CA VAL A 156 -4.27 -3.68 -7.78
C VAL A 156 -5.33 -4.73 -7.42
N ASP A 157 -5.28 -5.28 -6.21
CA ASP A 157 -6.37 -6.12 -5.70
C ASP A 157 -7.65 -5.28 -5.48
N GLU A 158 -8.57 -5.34 -6.45
CA GLU A 158 -9.82 -4.59 -6.43
C GLU A 158 -10.77 -4.97 -5.28
N GLY A 159 -10.66 -6.21 -4.77
CA GLY A 159 -11.42 -6.63 -3.58
C GLY A 159 -10.94 -5.88 -2.35
N VAL A 160 -9.62 -5.75 -2.18
CA VAL A 160 -9.03 -4.90 -1.13
C VAL A 160 -9.40 -3.44 -1.34
N ALA A 161 -9.42 -2.94 -2.58
CA ALA A 161 -9.78 -1.54 -2.85
C ALA A 161 -11.16 -1.17 -2.27
N VAL A 162 -12.17 -2.01 -2.53
CA VAL A 162 -13.53 -1.81 -2.02
C VAL A 162 -13.55 -1.88 -0.50
N ASP A 163 -12.90 -2.89 0.08
CA ASP A 163 -12.85 -3.09 1.52
C ASP A 163 -12.16 -1.94 2.25
N SER A 164 -10.94 -1.58 1.83
CA SER A 164 -10.15 -0.49 2.40
C SER A 164 -10.93 0.83 2.35
N LEU A 165 -11.61 1.14 1.24
CA LEU A 165 -12.38 2.36 1.11
C LEU A 165 -13.59 2.40 2.06
N VAL A 166 -14.34 1.30 2.16
CA VAL A 166 -15.50 1.19 3.06
C VAL A 166 -15.05 1.28 4.52
N THR A 167 -14.03 0.51 4.89
CA THR A 167 -13.46 0.49 6.25
C THR A 167 -12.94 1.86 6.65
N ASN A 168 -12.14 2.50 5.78
CA ASN A 168 -11.61 3.84 5.99
C ASN A 168 -12.72 4.87 6.28
N ARG A 169 -13.79 4.88 5.48
CA ARG A 169 -14.92 5.80 5.64
C ARG A 169 -15.71 5.52 6.93
N ILE A 170 -15.96 4.25 7.26
CA ILE A 170 -16.66 3.87 8.48
C ILE A 170 -15.84 4.27 9.71
N TRP A 171 -14.55 3.93 9.75
CA TRP A 171 -13.68 4.25 10.87
C TRP A 171 -13.54 5.75 11.07
N THR A 172 -13.39 6.51 9.98
CA THR A 172 -13.38 7.97 10.03
C THR A 172 -14.68 8.52 10.62
N ALA A 173 -15.84 8.04 10.16
CA ALA A 173 -17.14 8.46 10.68
C ALA A 173 -17.32 8.12 12.18
N MET A 174 -16.65 7.07 12.66
CA MET A 174 -16.62 6.68 14.07
C MET A 174 -15.58 7.45 14.90
N GLY A 175 -14.73 8.28 14.29
CA GLY A 175 -13.62 8.95 14.96
C GLY A 175 -12.47 8.01 15.36
N LEU A 176 -12.35 6.86 14.67
CA LEU A 176 -11.25 5.91 14.80
C LEU A 176 -10.15 6.20 13.77
N ASP A 177 -8.93 5.72 14.03
CA ASP A 177 -7.83 5.73 13.05
C ASP A 177 -8.26 4.96 11.80
N PRO A 178 -8.38 5.60 10.62
CA PRO A 178 -8.87 4.98 9.40
C PRO A 178 -7.77 4.33 8.55
N ALA A 179 -6.54 4.22 9.07
CA ALA A 179 -5.44 3.52 8.40
C ALA A 179 -5.76 2.02 8.25
N THR A 180 -5.82 1.55 7.02
CA THR A 180 -6.06 0.15 6.66
C THR A 180 -4.84 -0.45 5.99
N THR A 181 -4.74 -1.77 6.00
CA THR A 181 -3.72 -2.49 5.24
C THR A 181 -4.32 -3.79 4.72
N LEU A 182 -3.79 -4.28 3.61
CA LEU A 182 -3.95 -5.69 3.28
C LEU A 182 -2.83 -6.50 3.92
N HIS A 183 -3.10 -7.79 4.08
CA HIS A 183 -2.13 -8.76 4.51
C HIS A 183 -2.24 -10.05 3.70
N ASP A 184 -1.10 -10.60 3.33
CA ASP A 184 -1.03 -11.98 2.91
C ASP A 184 -1.04 -12.91 4.13
N ILE A 185 -1.93 -13.90 4.09
CA ILE A 185 -1.94 -15.00 5.07
C ILE A 185 -0.91 -16.03 4.60
N ARG A 186 0.28 -16.02 5.20
CA ARG A 186 1.40 -16.86 4.72
C ARG A 186 1.30 -18.30 5.21
N TRP A 187 1.26 -18.49 6.52
CA TRP A 187 1.21 -19.80 7.17
C TRP A 187 0.79 -19.67 8.63
N GLY A 188 0.54 -20.78 9.31
CA GLY A 188 0.22 -20.78 10.73
C GLY A 188 0.65 -22.07 11.41
N GLN A 189 0.79 -22.01 12.73
CA GLN A 189 1.13 -23.18 13.56
C GLN A 189 0.56 -23.01 14.97
N ASP A 190 0.47 -24.10 15.71
CA ASP A 190 0.23 -24.04 17.15
C ASP A 190 1.41 -23.39 17.89
N TYR A 191 1.10 -22.53 18.84
CA TYR A 191 2.02 -21.87 19.74
C TYR A 191 1.32 -21.64 21.08
N ASP A 192 1.87 -22.18 22.17
CA ASP A 192 1.32 -22.04 23.52
C ASP A 192 -0.19 -22.36 23.61
N GLY A 193 -0.56 -23.53 23.07
CA GLY A 193 -1.95 -24.03 23.10
C GLY A 193 -2.92 -23.30 22.16
N ARG A 194 -2.45 -22.38 21.32
CA ARG A 194 -3.30 -21.61 20.37
C ARG A 194 -2.73 -21.66 18.96
N PHE A 195 -3.59 -21.76 17.96
CA PHE A 195 -3.17 -21.67 16.57
C PHE A 195 -2.93 -20.20 16.18
N VAL A 196 -1.71 -19.86 15.77
CA VAL A 196 -1.29 -18.48 15.43
C VAL A 196 -0.84 -18.41 13.97
N TRP A 197 -1.59 -17.65 13.19
CA TRP A 197 -1.24 -17.29 11.82
C TRP A 197 -0.12 -16.25 11.74
N VAL A 198 0.64 -16.29 10.66
CA VAL A 198 1.62 -15.29 10.23
C VAL A 198 1.03 -14.55 9.04
N PHE A 199 0.79 -13.26 9.26
CA PHE A 199 0.31 -12.33 8.27
C PHE A 199 1.48 -11.43 7.88
N GLU A 200 1.82 -11.40 6.60
CA GLU A 200 3.06 -10.79 6.15
C GLU A 200 2.92 -10.38 4.69
N ILE A 201 2.43 -9.17 4.51
CA ILE A 201 2.31 -8.54 3.20
C ILE A 201 3.70 -8.31 2.62
N SER A 202 3.80 -8.37 1.30
CA SER A 202 5.07 -8.30 0.58
C SER A 202 5.72 -6.91 0.53
N GLY A 203 5.65 -6.14 1.61
CA GLY A 203 6.57 -5.02 1.82
C GLY A 203 6.12 -3.88 2.71
N SER A 204 4.83 -3.57 2.86
CA SER A 204 4.43 -2.40 3.65
C SER A 204 3.14 -2.52 4.42
N VAL A 205 3.14 -1.94 5.61
CA VAL A 205 1.95 -1.70 6.45
C VAL A 205 2.07 -0.26 6.98
N PRO A 206 1.00 0.54 7.09
CA PRO A 206 1.06 1.87 7.69
C PRO A 206 1.66 1.87 9.10
N ALA A 207 2.53 2.85 9.36
CA ALA A 207 3.33 2.89 10.60
C ALA A 207 2.47 2.94 11.88
N SER A 208 1.22 3.45 11.82
CA SER A 208 0.32 3.43 12.97
C SER A 208 0.02 2.01 13.46
N HIS A 209 0.09 0.99 12.60
CA HIS A 209 -0.10 -0.43 12.94
C HIS A 209 1.11 -1.04 13.67
N HIS A 210 2.27 -0.40 13.66
CA HIS A 210 3.43 -0.75 14.49
C HIS A 210 3.46 0.05 15.81
N GLY A 211 2.62 1.09 15.91
CA GLY A 211 2.66 2.07 17.00
C GLY A 211 3.48 3.32 16.67
N GLY A 212 3.69 3.63 15.39
CA GLY A 212 4.36 4.83 14.89
C GLY A 212 5.65 4.54 14.12
N TYR A 213 6.18 5.57 13.46
CA TYR A 213 7.43 5.48 12.68
C TYR A 213 8.64 5.10 13.54
N GLY A 214 8.71 5.55 14.79
CA GLY A 214 9.75 5.15 15.76
C GLY A 214 9.81 3.65 16.09
N LYS A 215 8.80 2.87 15.66
CA LYS A 215 8.76 1.40 15.76
C LYS A 215 8.78 0.71 14.39
N SER A 216 9.00 1.48 13.34
CA SER A 216 9.04 1.01 11.96
C SER A 216 10.46 1.14 11.40
N TRP A 217 10.79 0.26 10.47
CA TRP A 217 12.08 0.26 9.79
C TRP A 217 11.92 0.00 8.29
N SER A 218 12.95 0.34 7.54
CA SER A 218 13.05 0.06 6.11
C SER A 218 14.27 -0.80 5.82
N MET A 219 14.06 -1.91 5.13
CA MET A 219 15.09 -2.81 4.63
C MET A 219 14.95 -2.96 3.12
N ARG A 220 16.04 -3.34 2.46
CA ARG A 220 16.04 -3.59 1.03
C ARG A 220 15.15 -4.79 0.72
N GLN A 221 14.18 -4.62 -0.15
CA GLN A 221 13.39 -5.72 -0.69
C GLN A 221 14.26 -6.85 -1.27
N PRO A 222 13.87 -8.14 -1.18
CA PRO A 222 14.66 -9.24 -1.71
C PRO A 222 14.86 -9.15 -3.23
N ARG A 223 16.13 -9.26 -3.66
CA ARG A 223 16.54 -9.10 -5.07
C ARG A 223 15.82 -10.06 -6.04
N MET A 224 15.43 -11.23 -5.57
CA MET A 224 14.75 -12.25 -6.39
C MET A 224 13.45 -11.71 -6.99
N PHE A 225 12.69 -10.93 -6.21
CA PHE A 225 11.40 -10.37 -6.63
C PHE A 225 11.54 -8.92 -7.10
N PHE A 226 12.43 -8.17 -6.46
CA PHE A 226 12.62 -6.73 -6.64
C PHE A 226 14.06 -6.46 -7.12
N PRO A 227 14.33 -6.57 -8.44
CA PRO A 227 15.70 -6.49 -8.97
C PRO A 227 16.35 -5.13 -8.70
N LEU A 228 15.57 -4.06 -8.76
CA LEU A 228 15.99 -2.68 -8.46
C LEU A 228 15.95 -2.34 -6.95
N GLY A 229 15.65 -3.31 -6.08
CA GLY A 229 15.50 -3.12 -4.64
C GLY A 229 14.35 -2.18 -4.30
N GLY A 230 14.56 -1.28 -3.34
CA GLY A 230 13.51 -0.47 -2.71
C GLY A 230 13.35 -0.84 -1.25
N GLY A 231 13.01 0.14 -0.43
CA GLY A 231 12.80 0.02 1.01
C GLY A 231 11.39 -0.44 1.35
N THR A 232 11.27 -1.31 2.35
CA THR A 232 9.99 -1.70 2.95
C THR A 232 9.48 -0.64 3.94
N LEU A 233 8.19 -0.70 4.30
CA LEU A 233 7.69 -0.07 5.53
C LEU A 233 7.34 -1.19 6.50
N SER A 234 8.37 -1.65 7.21
CA SER A 234 8.32 -2.84 8.04
C SER A 234 8.24 -2.51 9.52
N GLY A 235 7.76 -3.49 10.27
CA GLY A 235 7.53 -3.38 11.69
C GLY A 235 6.87 -4.62 12.24
N VAL A 236 6.72 -4.63 13.57
CA VAL A 236 5.94 -5.64 14.27
C VAL A 236 4.58 -5.04 14.60
N SER A 237 3.50 -5.62 14.07
CA SER A 237 2.14 -5.13 14.35
C SER A 237 1.79 -5.20 15.83
N LYS A 238 1.25 -4.11 16.40
CA LYS A 238 0.85 -4.05 17.82
C LYS A 238 -0.24 -5.10 18.15
N PRO A 239 -0.18 -5.74 19.33
CA PRO A 239 -1.23 -6.65 19.77
C PRO A 239 -2.55 -5.90 19.98
N GLY A 240 -3.67 -6.59 19.79
CA GLY A 240 -5.00 -5.97 19.92
C GLY A 240 -6.10 -6.64 19.11
N GLY A 241 -7.32 -6.12 19.25
CA GLY A 241 -8.45 -6.56 18.45
C GLY A 241 -8.40 -5.97 17.04
N ILE A 242 -8.70 -6.80 16.04
CA ILE A 242 -8.81 -6.39 14.64
C ILE A 242 -10.17 -6.79 14.07
N VAL A 243 -10.57 -6.10 13.01
CA VAL A 243 -11.57 -6.57 12.07
C VAL A 243 -10.83 -7.03 10.84
N TRP A 244 -11.14 -8.23 10.35
CA TRP A 244 -10.64 -8.70 9.07
C TRP A 244 -11.82 -8.80 8.12
N SER A 245 -11.54 -8.59 6.84
CA SER A 245 -12.53 -8.73 5.78
C SER A 245 -11.86 -9.10 4.47
N ARG A 246 -12.63 -9.76 3.60
CA ARG A 246 -12.24 -10.07 2.23
C ARG A 246 -13.46 -9.93 1.33
N VAL A 247 -13.37 -9.00 0.39
CA VAL A 247 -14.33 -8.88 -0.70
C VAL A 247 -13.84 -9.74 -1.87
N TYR A 248 -14.72 -10.54 -2.46
CA TYR A 248 -14.38 -11.44 -3.57
C TYR A 248 -15.59 -11.68 -4.47
N ILE A 249 -15.33 -12.20 -5.67
CA ILE A 249 -16.38 -12.61 -6.60
C ILE A 249 -16.45 -14.13 -6.61
N MET A 250 -17.65 -14.69 -6.44
CA MET A 250 -17.94 -16.12 -6.53
C MET A 250 -19.26 -16.28 -7.26
N ASP A 251 -19.32 -17.22 -8.21
CA ASP A 251 -20.52 -17.51 -9.01
C ASP A 251 -21.16 -16.29 -9.71
N GLY A 252 -20.36 -15.27 -10.01
CA GLY A 252 -20.79 -14.03 -10.67
C GLY A 252 -21.35 -12.96 -9.73
N ASP A 253 -21.40 -13.23 -8.43
CA ASP A 253 -21.88 -12.30 -7.41
C ASP A 253 -20.73 -11.77 -6.54
N LEU A 254 -20.95 -10.59 -5.94
CA LEU A 254 -20.01 -9.99 -5.00
C LEU A 254 -20.28 -10.52 -3.58
N HIS A 255 -19.25 -11.04 -2.94
CA HIS A 255 -19.28 -11.57 -1.57
C HIS A 255 -18.35 -10.78 -0.66
N VAL A 256 -18.65 -10.84 0.64
CA VAL A 256 -17.76 -10.35 1.69
C VAL A 256 -17.74 -11.34 2.84
N ASP A 257 -16.54 -11.79 3.18
CA ASP A 257 -16.28 -12.43 4.46
C ASP A 257 -15.77 -11.36 5.42
N LEU A 258 -16.26 -11.34 6.66
CA LEU A 258 -15.79 -10.42 7.67
C LEU A 258 -15.89 -11.03 9.07
N GLY A 259 -14.99 -10.62 9.95
CA GLY A 259 -14.99 -11.10 11.33
C GLY A 259 -14.11 -10.28 12.25
N ARG A 260 -14.17 -10.64 13.53
CA ARG A 260 -13.27 -10.08 14.56
C ARG A 260 -12.19 -11.08 14.91
N ALA A 261 -10.99 -10.58 15.16
CA ALA A 261 -9.82 -11.37 15.49
C ALA A 261 -8.93 -10.61 16.49
N SER A 262 -7.84 -11.25 16.93
CA SER A 262 -6.85 -10.61 17.78
C SER A 262 -5.43 -10.90 17.30
N VAL A 263 -4.63 -9.85 17.23
CA VAL A 263 -3.18 -9.90 17.10
C VAL A 263 -2.61 -10.23 18.47
N VAL A 264 -1.79 -11.28 18.53
CA VAL A 264 -1.19 -11.77 19.76
C VAL A 264 0.23 -11.23 19.91
N GLU A 265 0.63 -11.03 21.16
CA GLU A 265 2.02 -10.79 21.51
C GLU A 265 2.72 -12.13 21.71
N VAL A 266 3.90 -12.26 21.11
CA VAL A 266 4.81 -13.40 21.31
C VAL A 266 6.21 -12.84 21.59
N PRO A 267 7.09 -13.60 22.25
CA PRO A 267 8.46 -13.18 22.51
C PRO A 267 9.19 -12.76 21.22
N GLU A 268 10.17 -11.86 21.36
CA GLU A 268 10.97 -11.36 20.24
C GLU A 268 11.66 -12.48 19.46
N GLU A 269 12.19 -13.48 20.18
CA GLU A 269 12.83 -14.67 19.57
C GLU A 269 11.85 -15.43 18.65
N GLU A 270 10.60 -15.62 19.08
CA GLU A 270 9.57 -16.27 18.25
C GLU A 270 9.15 -15.38 17.07
N THR A 271 9.13 -14.06 17.25
CA THR A 271 8.89 -13.12 16.15
C THR A 271 10.00 -13.20 15.10
N ARG A 272 11.27 -13.22 15.52
CA ARG A 272 12.44 -13.37 14.65
C ARG A 272 12.42 -14.71 13.91
N ARG A 273 12.15 -15.82 14.61
CA ARG A 273 12.04 -17.15 13.99
C ARG A 273 10.99 -17.18 12.87
N ARG A 274 9.85 -16.50 13.04
CA ARG A 274 8.78 -16.45 12.04
C ARG A 274 9.16 -15.62 10.83
N LEU A 275 9.77 -14.46 11.04
CA LEU A 275 10.36 -13.63 9.99
C LEU A 275 11.40 -14.42 9.17
N ASP A 276 12.32 -15.11 9.85
CA ASP A 276 13.37 -15.91 9.20
C ASP A 276 12.83 -17.12 8.42
N ALA A 277 11.62 -17.59 8.74
CA ALA A 277 10.96 -18.67 8.02
C ALA A 277 10.24 -18.20 6.73
N THR A 278 10.19 -16.88 6.49
CA THR A 278 9.42 -16.24 5.42
C THR A 278 10.26 -15.17 4.73
N THR A 279 10.08 -13.88 5.02
CA THR A 279 10.88 -12.79 4.46
C THR A 279 11.18 -11.75 5.54
N PRO A 280 12.37 -11.79 6.16
CA PRO A 280 12.72 -10.94 7.30
C PRO A 280 12.57 -9.44 7.07
N GLU A 281 12.64 -9.01 5.81
CA GLU A 281 12.53 -7.63 5.41
C GLU A 281 11.10 -7.09 5.45
N TRP A 282 10.08 -7.94 5.52
CA TRP A 282 8.65 -7.60 5.46
C TRP A 282 8.02 -7.33 6.84
N PRO A 283 6.91 -6.56 6.90
CA PRO A 283 6.16 -6.35 8.13
C PRO A 283 5.45 -7.63 8.56
N ILE A 284 5.45 -7.91 9.87
CA ILE A 284 4.83 -9.11 10.43
C ILE A 284 3.69 -8.78 11.40
N MET A 285 2.57 -9.47 11.20
CA MET A 285 1.45 -9.56 12.14
C MET A 285 1.28 -11.02 12.58
N ARG A 286 1.06 -11.22 13.89
CA ARG A 286 0.91 -12.54 14.50
C ARG A 286 -0.52 -12.70 14.98
N GLY A 287 -1.29 -13.53 14.30
CA GLY A 287 -2.73 -13.68 14.50
C GLY A 287 -3.47 -13.63 13.16
N PRO A 288 -4.79 -13.89 13.12
CA PRO A 288 -5.67 -14.15 14.26
C PRO A 288 -5.28 -15.40 15.05
N ALA A 289 -5.28 -15.33 16.38
CA ALA A 289 -5.60 -16.52 17.17
C ALA A 289 -7.12 -16.68 17.17
N ARG A 290 -7.65 -17.90 16.94
CA ARG A 290 -9.08 -18.16 17.21
C ARG A 290 -9.37 -17.68 18.62
N ARG A 291 -10.39 -16.84 18.80
CA ARG A 291 -10.96 -16.62 20.14
C ARG A 291 -11.41 -17.98 20.64
N ASP A 292 -10.96 -18.37 21.81
CA ASP A 292 -11.69 -19.38 22.58
C ASP A 292 -13.13 -18.88 22.69
N ALA A 293 -14.07 -19.77 22.34
CA ALA A 293 -15.50 -19.49 22.25
C ALA A 293 -16.07 -18.91 23.55
#